data_AF-A0A4Y3WUJ6-F1
#
_entry.id   AF-A0A4Y3WUJ6-F1
#
_cell.length_a   1.000
_cell.length_b   1.000
_cell.length_c   1.000
_cell.angle_alpha   90.00
_cell.angle_beta   90.00
_cell.angle_gamma   90.00
#
_symmetry.space_group_name_H-M   'P 1'
#
loop_
_entity.id
_entity.type
_entity.pdbx_description
1 polymer ?
#
loop_
_entity_poly.entity_id
_entity_poly.type
_entity_poly.pdbx_seq_one_letter_code
_entity_poly.pdbx_strand_id
1 'polypeptide(L)'
;MGVDSGLPDFRGPEGFWRAYPPYRELGLRFAEIADPVHFLDDPELAWGFYGHRLAIYRRTVPHAGFAVLRAWARHRPTRVFTSNVDGQFQRAGFVDVAECHGSIHHLQCTRDCGQPVWPADGVAVTVDEATMRAVSPLPRCPSCAELARPNILMFGDVEWDPARSGRQMTAHRAWLREHRADLAVVEIGAGTEIPTVRREAELASAATGALVRINPREPEVRHGRGVGLAAPAAATLTALDERV
;
A
#
# COMPACT_ATOMS: atom_id res chain seq x y z
N MET A 1 10.27 1.95 -1.25
CA MET A 1 9.30 2.84 -1.91
C MET A 1 8.80 3.90 -0.94
N GLY A 2 7.74 3.69 -0.17
CA GLY A 2 7.14 4.77 0.64
C GLY A 2 8.10 5.49 1.61
N VAL A 3 9.00 4.74 2.27
CA VAL A 3 9.98 5.30 3.22
C VAL A 3 10.92 6.32 2.58
N ASP A 4 11.37 6.07 1.35
CA ASP A 4 12.25 6.99 0.61
C ASP A 4 11.52 8.26 0.17
N SER A 5 10.17 8.24 0.15
CA SER A 5 9.33 9.44 -0.02
C SER A 5 9.08 10.17 1.31
N GLY A 6 9.68 9.73 2.42
CA GLY A 6 9.50 10.31 3.75
C GLY A 6 8.32 9.74 4.56
N LEU A 7 7.68 8.66 4.10
CA LEU A 7 6.67 7.98 4.91
C LEU A 7 7.32 7.23 6.09
N PRO A 8 6.64 7.12 7.25
CA PRO A 8 7.18 6.38 8.37
C PRO A 8 7.33 4.88 8.05
N ASP A 9 8.39 4.26 8.57
CA ASP A 9 8.58 2.81 8.51
C ASP A 9 7.88 2.16 9.70
N PHE A 10 6.86 1.34 9.43
CA PHE A 10 6.05 0.65 10.44
C PHE A 10 6.57 -0.75 10.79
N ARG A 11 7.74 -1.15 10.27
CA ARG A 11 8.32 -2.46 10.58
C ARG A 11 8.73 -2.55 12.04
N GLY A 12 8.11 -3.49 12.75
CA GLY A 12 8.31 -3.71 14.17
C GLY A 12 7.52 -2.73 15.06
N PRO A 13 7.26 -3.11 16.32
CA PRO A 13 6.50 -2.27 17.25
C PRO A 13 7.18 -0.93 17.51
N GLU A 14 8.51 -0.88 17.57
CA GLU A 14 9.27 0.36 17.81
C GLU A 14 9.20 1.33 16.63
N GLY A 15 9.16 0.82 15.39
CA GLY A 15 8.96 1.63 14.19
C GLY A 15 7.58 2.28 14.18
N PHE A 16 6.55 1.49 14.49
CA PHE A 16 5.18 1.95 14.61
C PHE A 16 5.00 2.99 15.73
N TRP A 17 5.49 2.71 16.95
CA TRP A 17 5.38 3.63 18.08
C TRP A 17 6.16 4.92 17.92
N ARG A 18 7.28 4.92 17.18
CA ARG A 18 7.95 6.17 16.81
C ARG A 18 7.11 7.04 15.87
N ALA A 19 6.40 6.39 14.94
CA ALA A 19 5.53 7.09 14.00
C ALA A 19 4.22 7.55 14.65
N TYR A 20 3.79 6.85 15.71
CA TYR A 20 2.57 7.13 16.46
C TYR A 20 2.77 6.96 17.97
N PRO A 21 3.42 7.93 18.64
CA PRO A 21 3.65 7.85 20.09
C PRO A 21 2.38 7.63 20.92
N PRO A 22 1.21 8.24 20.61
CA PRO A 22 0.01 8.01 21.40
C PRO A 22 -0.50 6.55 21.40
N TYR A 23 -0.28 5.79 20.32
CA TYR A 23 -0.63 4.35 20.32
C TYR A 23 0.31 3.51 21.18
N ARG A 24 1.51 4.00 21.49
CA ARG A 24 2.40 3.36 22.46
C ARG A 24 1.82 3.37 23.85
N GLU A 25 1.21 4.50 24.24
CA GLU A 25 0.57 4.66 25.55
C GLU A 25 -0.65 3.75 25.70
N LEU A 26 -1.34 3.47 24.59
CA LEU A 26 -2.44 2.50 24.53
C LEU A 26 -1.97 1.03 24.41
N GLY A 27 -0.66 0.78 24.29
CA GLY A 27 -0.10 -0.55 24.11
C GLY A 27 -0.46 -1.22 22.78
N LEU A 28 -1.02 -0.47 21.82
CA LEU A 28 -1.47 -1.00 20.54
C LEU A 28 -0.31 -1.12 19.55
N ARG A 29 -0.23 -2.27 18.88
CA ARG A 29 0.65 -2.53 17.75
C ARG A 29 -0.05 -2.20 16.44
N PHE A 30 0.72 -2.09 15.36
CA PHE A 30 0.18 -1.79 14.02
C PHE A 30 -0.98 -2.73 13.62
N ALA A 31 -0.81 -4.04 13.82
CA ALA A 31 -1.84 -5.02 13.45
C ALA A 31 -3.11 -4.91 14.31
N GLU A 32 -2.98 -4.43 15.55
CA GLU A 32 -4.11 -4.29 16.47
C GLU A 32 -4.93 -3.04 16.16
N ILE A 33 -4.29 -1.91 15.80
CA ILE A 33 -5.05 -0.71 15.37
C ILE A 33 -5.58 -0.84 13.94
N ALA A 34 -4.92 -1.64 13.09
CA ALA A 34 -5.36 -1.95 11.72
C ALA A 34 -6.30 -3.15 11.68
N ASP A 35 -7.28 -3.15 12.58
CA ASP A 35 -8.33 -4.17 12.74
C ASP A 35 -9.71 -3.48 12.60
N PRO A 36 -10.66 -4.06 11.83
CA PRO A 36 -11.97 -3.46 11.63
C PRO A 36 -12.78 -3.29 12.92
N VAL A 37 -12.49 -4.03 13.99
CA VAL A 37 -13.22 -3.95 15.26
C VAL A 37 -13.27 -2.52 15.81
N HIS A 38 -12.22 -1.72 15.59
CA HIS A 38 -12.18 -0.33 16.07
C HIS A 38 -13.22 0.56 15.38
N PHE A 39 -13.64 0.25 14.16
CA PHE A 39 -14.74 1.02 13.53
C PHE A 39 -16.10 0.74 14.16
N LEU A 40 -16.23 -0.35 14.93
CA LEU A 40 -17.44 -0.69 15.69
C LEU A 40 -17.33 -0.17 17.12
N ASP A 41 -16.21 -0.44 17.78
CA ASP A 41 -16.03 -0.19 19.21
C ASP A 41 -15.60 1.25 19.53
N ASP A 42 -14.70 1.82 18.72
CA ASP A 42 -14.18 3.19 18.90
C ASP A 42 -13.89 3.89 17.55
N PRO A 43 -14.96 4.34 16.84
CA PRO A 43 -14.84 4.96 15.53
C PRO A 43 -13.88 6.16 15.45
N GLU A 44 -13.79 6.92 16.54
CA GLU A 44 -12.91 8.09 16.60
C GLU A 44 -11.44 7.68 16.69
N LEU A 45 -11.10 6.62 17.42
CA LEU A 45 -9.75 6.06 17.46
C LEU A 45 -9.35 5.51 16.08
N ALA A 46 -10.25 4.75 15.45
CA ALA A 46 -10.04 4.19 14.11
C ALA A 46 -9.82 5.32 13.09
N TRP A 47 -10.71 6.31 13.04
CA TRP A 47 -10.57 7.44 12.14
C TRP A 47 -9.43 8.38 12.51
N GLY A 48 -8.99 8.42 13.77
CA GLY A 48 -7.77 9.12 14.15
C GLY A 48 -6.55 8.50 13.45
N PHE A 49 -6.46 7.17 13.44
CA PHE A 49 -5.39 6.44 12.74
C PHE A 49 -5.44 6.66 11.22
N TYR A 50 -6.60 6.34 10.62
CA TYR A 50 -6.75 6.36 9.17
C TYR A 50 -6.86 7.78 8.60
N GLY A 51 -7.47 8.70 9.32
CA GLY A 51 -7.55 10.12 8.94
C GLY A 51 -6.17 10.77 8.89
N HIS A 52 -5.35 10.55 9.92
CA HIS A 52 -3.97 11.04 9.93
C HIS A 52 -3.15 10.43 8.78
N ARG A 53 -3.27 9.12 8.52
CA ARG A 53 -2.59 8.45 7.39
C ARG A 53 -3.04 9.00 6.05
N LEU A 54 -4.34 9.19 5.85
CA LEU A 54 -4.89 9.77 4.63
C LEU A 54 -4.29 11.15 4.37
N ALA A 55 -4.20 11.99 5.40
CA ALA A 55 -3.57 13.31 5.32
C ALA A 55 -2.07 13.21 4.98
N ILE A 56 -1.30 12.31 5.60
CA ILE A 56 0.12 12.09 5.27
C ILE A 56 0.26 11.67 3.81
N TYR A 57 -0.51 10.68 3.37
CA TYR A 57 -0.37 10.12 2.03
C TYR A 57 -0.73 11.14 0.95
N ARG A 58 -1.72 12.00 1.21
CA ARG A 58 -2.08 13.11 0.31
C ARG A 58 -1.06 14.23 0.25
N ARG A 59 -0.29 14.51 1.31
CA ARG A 59 0.77 15.53 1.27
C ARG A 59 2.12 15.00 0.75
N THR A 60 2.36 13.69 0.86
CA THR A 60 3.65 13.10 0.52
C THR A 60 3.92 13.11 -0.99
N VAL A 61 5.07 13.66 -1.39
CA VAL A 61 5.53 13.68 -2.78
C VAL A 61 6.33 12.40 -3.05
N PRO A 62 6.02 11.64 -4.12
CA PRO A 62 6.79 10.45 -4.48
C PRO A 62 8.26 10.81 -4.77
N HIS A 63 9.19 10.03 -4.24
CA HIS A 63 10.62 10.22 -4.46
C HIS A 63 11.03 10.03 -5.94
N ALA A 64 12.24 10.46 -6.31
CA ALA A 64 12.76 10.45 -7.69
C ALA A 64 12.71 9.06 -8.37
N GLY A 65 12.96 7.98 -7.63
CA GLY A 65 12.81 6.61 -8.16
C GLY A 65 11.43 6.28 -8.78
N PHE A 66 10.33 6.91 -8.36
CA PHE A 66 9.05 6.75 -9.07
C PHE A 66 9.10 7.32 -10.50
N ALA A 67 9.80 8.44 -10.71
CA ALA A 67 9.98 9.03 -12.03
C ALA A 67 10.84 8.15 -12.94
N VAL A 68 11.88 7.52 -12.39
CA VAL A 68 12.69 6.50 -13.09
C VAL A 68 11.79 5.35 -13.57
N LEU A 69 11.00 4.75 -12.66
CA LEU A 69 10.09 3.66 -13.03
C LEU A 69 9.06 4.10 -14.09
N ARG A 70 8.58 5.35 -14.04
CA ARG A 70 7.69 5.91 -15.07
C ARG A 70 8.38 6.08 -16.41
N ALA A 71 9.65 6.48 -16.43
CA ALA A 71 10.44 6.57 -17.65
C ALA A 71 10.57 5.18 -18.30
N TRP A 72 10.93 4.16 -17.52
CA TRP A 72 10.99 2.78 -18.02
C TRP A 72 9.64 2.30 -18.57
N ALA A 73 8.55 2.63 -17.89
CA ALA A 73 7.19 2.28 -18.30
C ALA A 73 6.71 2.96 -19.60
N ARG A 74 7.40 4.00 -20.08
CA ARG A 74 7.11 4.61 -21.40
C ARG A 74 7.66 3.78 -22.56
N HIS A 75 8.69 2.98 -22.30
CA HIS A 75 9.39 2.21 -23.34
C HIS A 75 9.01 0.73 -23.35
N ARG A 76 8.39 0.23 -22.27
CA ARG A 76 7.97 -1.17 -22.14
C ARG A 76 6.58 -1.29 -21.52
N PRO A 77 5.73 -2.21 -21.99
CA PRO A 77 4.50 -2.57 -21.30
C PRO A 77 4.82 -2.88 -19.83
N THR A 78 4.18 -2.16 -18.91
CA THR A 78 4.52 -2.23 -17.49
C THR A 78 3.25 -2.31 -16.67
N ARG A 79 3.27 -3.17 -15.65
CA ARG A 79 2.20 -3.29 -14.68
C ARG A 79 2.74 -3.25 -13.27
N VAL A 80 2.03 -2.57 -12.38
CA VAL A 80 2.41 -2.43 -10.97
C VAL A 80 1.55 -3.35 -10.11
N PHE A 81 2.18 -4.12 -9.24
CA PHE A 81 1.54 -4.85 -8.15
C PHE A 81 2.05 -4.30 -6.81
N THR A 82 1.17 -3.93 -5.90
CA THR A 82 1.56 -3.28 -4.64
C THR A 82 0.70 -3.71 -3.46
N SER A 83 1.36 -3.92 -2.32
CA SER A 83 0.71 -4.07 -1.01
C SER A 83 0.55 -2.73 -0.28
N ASN A 84 1.14 -1.65 -0.78
CA ASN A 84 0.94 -0.31 -0.23
C ASN A 84 -0.46 0.19 -0.57
N VAL A 85 -1.06 0.88 0.39
CA VAL A 85 -2.41 1.48 0.29
C VAL A 85 -2.36 3.01 0.12
N ASP A 86 -1.17 3.56 -0.15
CA ASP A 86 -0.86 5.00 -0.07
C ASP A 86 -1.19 5.82 -1.33
N GLY A 87 -1.39 5.16 -2.48
CA GLY A 87 -1.69 5.82 -3.75
C GLY A 87 -0.48 6.50 -4.43
N GLN A 88 0.76 6.26 -3.99
CA GLN A 88 1.94 6.95 -4.56
C GLN A 88 2.22 6.57 -6.02
N PHE A 89 1.91 5.33 -6.44
CA PHE A 89 2.04 4.93 -7.85
C PHE A 89 1.09 5.73 -8.75
N GLN A 90 -0.17 5.87 -8.35
CA GLN A 90 -1.16 6.67 -9.06
C GLN A 90 -0.75 8.14 -9.10
N ARG A 91 -0.24 8.68 -7.99
CA ARG A 91 0.31 10.05 -7.93
C ARG A 91 1.51 10.24 -8.86
N ALA A 92 2.33 9.22 -9.05
CA ALA A 92 3.41 9.22 -10.04
C ALA A 92 2.91 9.01 -11.49
N GLY A 93 1.60 8.81 -11.69
CA GLY A 93 0.97 8.69 -13.00
C GLY A 93 0.85 7.25 -13.53
N PHE A 94 1.09 6.23 -12.71
CA PHE A 94 0.79 4.85 -13.10
C PHE A 94 -0.73 4.62 -13.14
N VAL A 95 -1.21 4.00 -14.22
CA VAL A 95 -2.63 3.70 -14.42
C VAL A 95 -2.93 2.21 -14.19
N ASP A 96 -2.03 1.33 -14.61
CA ASP A 96 -2.16 -0.13 -14.45
C ASP A 96 -1.58 -0.61 -13.11
N VAL A 97 -2.29 -0.29 -12.02
CA VAL A 97 -1.89 -0.63 -10.65
C VAL A 97 -2.85 -1.66 -10.05
N ALA A 98 -2.30 -2.73 -9.49
CA ALA A 98 -2.99 -3.75 -8.73
C ALA A 98 -2.69 -3.61 -7.23
N GLU A 99 -3.66 -3.05 -6.49
CA GLU A 99 -3.56 -2.79 -5.05
C GLU A 99 -4.15 -3.98 -4.28
N CYS A 100 -3.30 -4.93 -3.87
CA CYS A 100 -3.76 -6.21 -3.33
C CYS A 100 -4.39 -6.11 -1.93
N HIS A 101 -4.18 -5.00 -1.22
CA HIS A 101 -4.77 -4.73 0.10
C HIS A 101 -5.72 -3.53 0.08
N GLY A 102 -6.22 -3.13 -1.09
CA GLY A 102 -7.08 -1.96 -1.21
C GLY A 102 -6.32 -0.63 -1.18
N SER A 103 -7.02 0.46 -0.90
CA SER A 103 -6.48 1.82 -1.01
C SER A 103 -7.13 2.73 0.01
N ILE A 104 -6.34 3.55 0.72
CA ILE A 104 -6.89 4.52 1.68
C ILE A 104 -7.74 5.61 1.02
N HIS A 105 -7.53 5.83 -0.28
CA HIS A 105 -8.23 6.84 -1.08
C HIS A 105 -9.60 6.37 -1.56
N HIS A 106 -10.07 5.21 -1.06
CA HIS A 106 -11.39 4.69 -1.33
C HIS A 106 -12.05 4.29 -0.01
N LEU A 107 -13.37 4.41 0.06
CA LEU A 107 -14.18 4.09 1.21
C LEU A 107 -15.14 2.95 0.90
N GLN A 108 -15.56 2.26 1.95
CA GLN A 108 -16.67 1.32 1.97
C GLN A 108 -17.58 1.59 3.17
N CYS A 109 -18.81 1.11 3.11
CA CYS A 109 -19.74 1.14 4.24
C CYS A 109 -19.31 0.12 5.30
N THR A 110 -19.51 0.40 6.59
CA THR A 110 -19.27 -0.59 7.66
C THR A 110 -20.37 -1.65 7.77
N ARG A 111 -21.54 -1.42 7.16
CA ARG A 111 -22.74 -2.26 7.33
C ARG A 111 -23.12 -3.08 6.09
N ASP A 112 -22.28 -3.09 5.05
CA ASP A 112 -22.56 -3.69 3.73
C ASP A 112 -23.99 -3.39 3.22
N CYS A 113 -24.33 -2.11 3.12
CA CYS A 113 -25.66 -1.67 2.70
C CYS A 113 -25.89 -1.75 1.17
N GLY A 114 -25.01 -2.43 0.43
CA GLY A 114 -25.02 -2.46 -1.04
C GLY A 114 -24.45 -1.22 -1.74
N GLN A 115 -23.92 -0.25 -1.00
CA GLN A 115 -23.18 0.89 -1.58
C GLN A 115 -21.84 0.41 -2.15
N PRO A 116 -21.58 0.54 -3.47
CA PRO A 116 -20.28 0.19 -4.03
C PRO A 116 -19.17 1.07 -3.47
N VAL A 117 -17.96 0.50 -3.32
CA VAL A 117 -16.73 1.23 -2.98
C VAL A 117 -16.64 2.54 -3.77
N TRP A 118 -16.37 3.64 -3.07
CA TRP A 118 -16.34 4.99 -3.66
C TRP A 118 -15.05 5.73 -3.33
N PRO A 119 -14.64 6.73 -4.12
CA PRO A 119 -13.47 7.55 -3.82
C PRO A 119 -13.63 8.31 -2.50
N ALA A 120 -12.54 8.47 -1.75
CA ALA A 120 -12.48 9.32 -0.56
C ALA A 120 -12.32 10.81 -0.93
N ASP A 121 -12.64 11.20 -2.15
CA ASP A 121 -12.51 12.58 -2.63
C ASP A 121 -13.38 13.50 -1.76
N GLY A 122 -12.80 14.63 -1.33
CA GLY A 122 -13.48 15.56 -0.42
C GLY A 122 -13.55 15.11 1.05
N VAL A 123 -13.12 13.90 1.40
CA VAL A 123 -13.05 13.45 2.80
C VAL A 123 -11.88 14.14 3.49
N ALA A 124 -12.16 14.93 4.53
CA ALA A 124 -11.16 15.49 5.43
C ALA A 124 -11.54 15.11 6.86
N VAL A 125 -10.61 14.45 7.56
CA VAL A 125 -10.80 14.03 8.96
C VAL A 125 -9.87 14.88 9.80
N THR A 126 -10.46 15.68 10.69
CA THR A 126 -9.71 16.42 11.69
C THR A 126 -9.25 15.44 12.76
N VAL A 127 -7.96 15.39 13.04
CA VAL A 127 -7.37 14.49 14.04
C VAL A 127 -6.65 15.33 15.09
N ASP A 128 -6.94 15.06 16.36
CA ASP A 128 -6.10 15.51 17.46
C ASP A 128 -4.86 14.61 17.52
N GLU A 129 -3.70 15.12 17.12
CA GLU A 129 -2.46 14.35 17.08
C GLU A 129 -1.93 13.98 18.48
N ALA A 130 -2.37 14.67 19.54
CA ALA A 130 -1.96 14.32 20.91
C ALA A 130 -2.65 13.05 21.39
N THR A 131 -3.93 12.86 21.02
CA THR A 131 -4.73 11.70 21.42
C THR A 131 -4.87 10.67 20.30
N MET A 132 -4.48 11.02 19.08
CA MET A 132 -4.74 10.28 17.85
C MET A 132 -6.21 9.88 17.67
N ARG A 133 -7.13 10.78 18.06
CA ARG A 133 -8.58 10.63 17.88
C ARG A 133 -9.08 11.58 16.81
N ALA A 134 -10.01 11.10 15.99
CA ALA A 134 -10.73 11.92 15.04
C ALA A 134 -11.81 12.75 15.73
N VAL A 135 -11.95 13.99 15.29
CA VAL A 135 -13.01 14.90 15.72
C VAL A 135 -14.22 14.73 14.81
N SER A 136 -15.40 14.60 15.40
CA SER A 136 -16.66 14.53 14.67
C SER A 136 -16.93 15.80 13.82
N PRO A 137 -17.65 15.68 12.69
CA PRO A 137 -18.31 14.48 12.19
C PRO A 137 -17.35 13.51 11.48
N LEU A 138 -17.55 12.21 11.73
CA LEU A 138 -16.81 11.15 11.02
C LEU A 138 -17.40 10.88 9.63
N PRO A 139 -16.60 10.34 8.68
CA PRO A 139 -17.08 9.98 7.34
C PRO A 139 -18.25 9.00 7.36
N ARG A 140 -19.27 9.26 6.53
CA ARG A 140 -20.50 8.47 6.45
C ARG A 140 -20.74 7.91 5.06
N CYS A 141 -21.43 6.77 5.01
CA CYS A 141 -21.90 6.15 3.79
C CYS A 141 -22.92 7.07 3.09
N PRO A 142 -22.75 7.35 1.79
CA PRO A 142 -23.67 8.22 1.05
C PRO A 142 -25.06 7.61 0.86
N SER A 143 -25.20 6.28 0.96
CA SER A 143 -26.49 5.60 0.77
C SER A 143 -27.30 5.44 2.05
N CYS A 144 -26.67 5.06 3.18
CA CYS A 144 -27.39 4.73 4.42
C CYS A 144 -27.00 5.60 5.63
N ALA A 145 -26.09 6.57 5.45
CA ALA A 145 -25.57 7.46 6.51
C ALA A 145 -24.84 6.77 7.69
N GLU A 146 -24.72 5.44 7.68
CA GLU A 146 -23.86 4.69 8.60
C GLU A 146 -22.40 5.08 8.46
N LEU A 147 -21.55 4.69 9.41
CA LEU A 147 -20.12 4.99 9.37
C LEU A 147 -19.48 4.44 8.08
N ALA A 148 -18.63 5.24 7.46
CA ALA A 148 -17.74 4.78 6.39
C ALA A 148 -16.38 4.40 6.99
N ARG A 149 -15.69 3.48 6.33
CA ARG A 149 -14.31 3.09 6.64
C ARG A 149 -13.47 3.05 5.37
N PRO A 150 -12.13 3.20 5.43
CA PRO A 150 -11.28 2.99 4.27
C PRO A 150 -11.48 1.58 3.68
N ASN A 151 -11.53 1.48 2.34
CA ASN A 151 -11.53 0.21 1.62
C ASN A 151 -10.09 -0.34 1.57
N ILE A 152 -9.62 -0.76 2.74
CA ILE A 152 -8.33 -1.40 2.97
C ILE A 152 -8.61 -2.76 3.59
N LEU A 153 -7.96 -3.80 3.08
CA LEU A 153 -7.95 -5.11 3.71
C LEU A 153 -7.17 -5.02 5.03
N MET A 154 -7.90 -4.97 6.13
CA MET A 154 -7.36 -4.91 7.49
C MET A 154 -7.06 -6.33 8.02
N PHE A 155 -6.37 -6.44 9.15
CA PHE A 155 -6.18 -7.75 9.78
C PHE A 155 -7.53 -8.28 10.29
N GLY A 156 -7.81 -9.57 10.08
CA GLY A 156 -9.07 -10.19 10.52
C GLY A 156 -10.33 -9.76 9.73
N ASP A 157 -10.17 -9.01 8.65
CA ASP A 157 -11.26 -8.30 8.00
C ASP A 157 -12.06 -9.16 7.01
N VAL A 158 -13.12 -9.78 7.51
CA VAL A 158 -14.06 -10.59 6.72
C VAL A 158 -15.10 -9.76 5.97
N GLU A 159 -15.21 -8.46 6.29
CA GLU A 159 -16.19 -7.52 5.71
C GLU A 159 -15.57 -6.59 4.66
N TRP A 160 -14.29 -6.77 4.32
CA TRP A 160 -13.65 -6.00 3.26
C TRP A 160 -14.35 -6.24 1.92
N ASP A 161 -14.77 -5.18 1.23
CA ASP A 161 -15.31 -5.28 -0.13
C ASP A 161 -14.15 -5.37 -1.14
N PRO A 162 -13.90 -6.53 -1.76
CA PRO A 162 -12.78 -6.70 -2.67
C PRO A 162 -13.13 -6.27 -4.10
N ALA A 163 -14.33 -5.80 -4.42
CA ALA A 163 -14.80 -5.66 -5.79
C ALA A 163 -13.87 -4.80 -6.65
N ARG A 164 -13.37 -3.68 -6.09
CA ARG A 164 -12.42 -2.78 -6.77
C ARG A 164 -11.07 -3.46 -7.00
N SER A 165 -10.43 -3.93 -5.93
CA SER A 165 -9.11 -4.59 -6.00
C SER A 165 -9.16 -5.89 -6.81
N GLY A 166 -10.27 -6.63 -6.76
CA GLY A 166 -10.50 -7.86 -7.51
C GLY A 166 -10.53 -7.65 -9.02
N ARG A 167 -11.09 -6.53 -9.51
CA ARG A 167 -11.00 -6.14 -10.92
C ARG A 167 -9.55 -5.85 -11.33
N GLN A 168 -8.81 -5.10 -10.51
CA GLN A 168 -7.40 -4.82 -10.77
C GLN A 168 -6.56 -6.11 -10.80
N MET A 169 -6.82 -7.04 -9.86
CA MET A 169 -6.11 -8.31 -9.75
C MET A 169 -6.41 -9.25 -10.93
N THR A 170 -7.67 -9.27 -11.38
CA THR A 170 -8.06 -10.04 -12.57
C THR A 170 -7.30 -9.54 -13.81
N ALA A 171 -7.27 -8.23 -14.02
CA ALA A 171 -6.55 -7.62 -15.12
C ALA A 171 -5.02 -7.84 -15.01
N HIS A 172 -4.46 -7.78 -13.80
CA HIS A 172 -3.05 -8.09 -13.54
C HIS A 172 -2.68 -9.52 -13.89
N ARG A 173 -3.49 -10.49 -13.46
CA ARG A 173 -3.28 -11.90 -13.80
C ARG A 173 -3.41 -12.16 -15.30
N ALA A 174 -4.31 -11.48 -16.00
CA ALA A 174 -4.42 -11.57 -17.45
C ALA A 174 -3.15 -11.06 -18.14
N TRP A 175 -2.69 -9.87 -17.76
CA TRP A 175 -1.48 -9.27 -18.29
C TRP A 175 -0.24 -10.15 -18.04
N LEU A 176 -0.09 -10.72 -16.85
CA LEU A 176 1.02 -11.64 -16.55
C LEU A 176 1.01 -12.88 -17.46
N ARG A 177 -0.16 -13.44 -17.78
CA ARG A 177 -0.25 -14.62 -18.67
C ARG A 177 0.24 -14.30 -20.09
N GLU A 178 -0.07 -13.10 -20.57
CA GLU A 178 0.33 -12.62 -21.90
C GLU A 178 1.84 -12.36 -22.00
N HIS A 179 2.46 -11.89 -20.92
CA HIS A 179 3.86 -11.44 -20.91
C HIS A 179 4.84 -12.42 -20.25
N ARG A 180 4.36 -13.60 -19.80
CA ARG A 180 5.13 -14.55 -18.95
C ARG A 180 6.51 -14.95 -19.48
N ALA A 181 6.70 -14.94 -20.80
CA ALA A 181 7.91 -15.45 -21.45
C ALA A 181 9.03 -14.40 -21.55
N ASP A 182 8.71 -13.12 -21.35
CA ASP A 182 9.65 -12.00 -21.53
C ASP A 182 9.50 -10.94 -20.41
N LEU A 183 9.14 -11.41 -19.21
CA LEU A 183 8.94 -10.55 -18.06
C LEU A 183 10.25 -10.37 -17.27
N ALA A 184 10.62 -9.11 -17.03
CA ALA A 184 11.54 -8.72 -15.97
C ALA A 184 10.76 -8.16 -14.78
N VAL A 185 11.09 -8.61 -13.57
CA VAL A 185 10.42 -8.21 -12.33
C VAL A 185 11.38 -7.40 -11.48
N VAL A 186 10.97 -6.20 -11.08
CA VAL A 186 11.68 -5.36 -10.11
C VAL A 186 10.85 -5.30 -8.83
N GLU A 187 11.28 -6.05 -7.82
CA GLU A 187 10.65 -6.08 -6.50
C GLU A 187 11.33 -5.06 -5.57
N ILE A 188 10.56 -4.21 -4.90
CA ILE A 188 11.12 -3.09 -4.15
C ILE A 188 10.52 -3.01 -2.75
N GLY A 189 11.35 -3.29 -1.74
CA GLY A 189 11.02 -3.07 -0.33
C GLY A 189 9.99 -4.04 0.27
N ALA A 190 9.74 -5.20 -0.36
CA ALA A 190 8.89 -6.23 0.24
C ALA A 190 9.68 -7.05 1.26
N GLY A 191 9.15 -7.18 2.48
CA GLY A 191 9.75 -7.97 3.56
C GLY A 191 9.20 -9.41 3.63
N THR A 192 9.59 -10.15 4.66
CA THR A 192 9.16 -11.53 4.91
C THR A 192 7.88 -11.66 5.74
N GLU A 193 7.57 -10.68 6.59
CA GLU A 193 6.42 -10.70 7.50
C GLU A 193 5.08 -10.76 6.75
N ILE A 194 4.94 -9.95 5.69
CA ILE A 194 3.78 -9.97 4.78
C ILE A 194 4.32 -10.31 3.38
N PRO A 195 4.41 -11.60 3.03
CA PRO A 195 5.17 -12.05 1.86
C PRO A 195 4.41 -11.90 0.54
N THR A 196 3.25 -11.23 0.51
CA THR A 196 2.37 -11.14 -0.67
C THR A 196 3.10 -10.64 -1.92
N VAL A 197 3.82 -9.51 -1.81
CA VAL A 197 4.59 -8.95 -2.94
C VAL A 197 5.76 -9.83 -3.32
N ARG A 198 6.46 -10.39 -2.33
CA ARG A 198 7.57 -11.31 -2.57
C ARG A 198 7.13 -12.56 -3.34
N ARG A 199 6.05 -13.20 -2.91
CA ARG A 199 5.50 -14.39 -3.55
C ARG A 199 5.04 -14.09 -4.97
N GLU A 200 4.39 -12.95 -5.18
CA GLU A 200 3.98 -12.51 -6.52
C GLU A 200 5.20 -12.30 -7.42
N ALA A 201 6.25 -11.64 -6.94
CA ALA A 201 7.47 -11.41 -7.69
C ALA A 201 8.17 -12.72 -8.07
N GLU A 202 8.37 -13.62 -7.10
CA GLU A 202 8.98 -14.95 -7.31
C GLU A 202 8.20 -15.79 -8.32
N LEU A 203 6.85 -15.75 -8.28
CA LEU A 203 6.00 -16.47 -9.23
C LEU A 203 6.03 -15.84 -10.63
N ALA A 204 5.98 -14.51 -10.72
CA ALA A 204 5.96 -13.80 -11.99
C ALA A 204 7.28 -13.95 -12.75
N SER A 205 8.42 -13.95 -12.04
CA SER A 205 9.75 -14.15 -12.64
C SER A 205 10.13 -15.61 -12.83
N ALA A 206 9.30 -16.59 -12.43
CA ALA A 206 9.69 -18.00 -12.38
C ALA A 206 10.13 -18.57 -13.74
N ALA A 207 9.51 -18.09 -14.83
CA ALA A 207 9.79 -18.54 -16.20
C ALA A 207 11.07 -17.92 -16.78
N THR A 208 11.38 -16.66 -16.45
CA THR A 208 12.51 -15.92 -17.03
C THR A 208 13.74 -15.91 -16.12
N GLY A 209 13.56 -16.09 -14.82
CA GLY A 209 14.61 -15.86 -13.81
C GLY A 209 15.03 -14.40 -13.67
N ALA A 210 14.38 -13.47 -14.38
CA ALA A 210 14.72 -12.05 -14.40
C ALA A 210 14.04 -11.33 -13.23
N LEU A 211 14.60 -11.52 -12.03
CA LEU A 211 14.16 -10.85 -10.80
C LEU A 211 15.27 -9.96 -10.26
N VAL A 212 14.96 -8.69 -10.05
CA VAL A 212 15.78 -7.75 -9.29
C VAL A 212 15.04 -7.40 -8.01
N ARG A 213 15.66 -7.66 -6.85
CA ARG A 213 15.09 -7.39 -5.54
C ARG A 213 15.88 -6.28 -4.87
N ILE A 214 15.23 -5.15 -4.60
CA ILE A 214 15.82 -3.97 -3.97
C ILE A 214 15.26 -3.85 -2.56
N ASN A 215 16.05 -4.20 -1.55
CA ASN A 215 15.64 -4.12 -0.15
C ASN A 215 16.86 -3.89 0.76
N PRO A 216 16.89 -2.81 1.58
CA PRO A 216 18.04 -2.52 2.43
C PRO A 216 18.36 -3.59 3.48
N ARG A 217 17.38 -4.40 3.91
CA ARG A 217 17.52 -5.35 5.01
C ARG A 217 17.40 -6.81 4.58
N GLU A 218 16.53 -7.07 3.62
CA GLU A 218 16.16 -8.43 3.17
C GLU A 218 16.29 -8.56 1.64
N PRO A 219 17.49 -8.33 1.06
CA PRO A 219 17.72 -8.34 -0.38
C PRO A 219 17.74 -9.75 -1.00
N GLU A 220 17.73 -10.81 -0.20
CA GLU A 220 18.04 -12.16 -0.65
C GLU A 220 17.00 -12.71 -1.64
N VAL A 221 17.48 -13.26 -2.74
CA VAL A 221 16.67 -13.95 -3.75
C VAL A 221 16.80 -15.46 -3.56
N ARG A 222 15.67 -16.18 -3.56
CA ARG A 222 15.66 -17.64 -3.41
C ARG A 222 16.25 -18.32 -4.64
N HIS A 223 16.93 -19.44 -4.41
CA HIS A 223 17.41 -20.37 -5.46
C HIS A 223 18.33 -19.73 -6.52
N GLY A 224 18.97 -18.59 -6.22
CA GLY A 224 19.88 -17.90 -7.15
C GLY A 224 19.21 -17.39 -8.43
N ARG A 225 17.87 -17.30 -8.47
CA ARG A 225 17.11 -16.88 -9.66
C ARG A 225 16.82 -15.38 -9.63
N GLY A 226 17.87 -14.57 -9.70
CA GLY A 226 17.79 -13.13 -9.72
C GLY A 226 18.96 -12.43 -9.02
N VAL A 227 18.84 -11.12 -8.84
CA VAL A 227 19.84 -10.27 -8.20
C VAL A 227 19.21 -9.55 -7.01
N GLY A 228 19.85 -9.67 -5.84
CA GLY A 228 19.50 -8.92 -4.63
C GLY A 228 20.38 -7.69 -4.45
N LEU A 229 19.78 -6.54 -4.19
CA LEU A 229 20.44 -5.25 -3.99
C LEU A 229 20.10 -4.68 -2.61
N ALA A 230 21.11 -4.63 -1.74
CA ALA A 230 21.00 -4.16 -0.36
C ALA A 230 21.13 -2.64 -0.26
N ALA A 231 20.13 -1.91 -0.74
CA ALA A 231 20.19 -0.43 -0.78
C ALA A 231 18.79 0.21 -0.77
N PRO A 232 18.68 1.51 -0.44
CA PRO A 232 17.43 2.28 -0.57
C PRO A 232 16.93 2.30 -2.02
N ALA A 233 15.61 2.34 -2.18
CA ALA A 233 14.95 2.23 -3.47
C ALA A 233 15.30 3.40 -4.40
N ALA A 234 15.24 4.64 -3.90
CA ALA A 234 15.47 5.84 -4.67
C ALA A 234 16.89 5.85 -5.27
N ALA A 235 17.90 5.64 -4.44
CA ALA A 235 19.30 5.60 -4.87
C ALA A 235 19.56 4.46 -5.87
N THR A 236 19.01 3.27 -5.60
CA THR A 236 19.22 2.11 -6.47
C THR A 236 18.58 2.30 -7.84
N LEU A 237 17.35 2.80 -7.91
CA LEU A 237 16.66 3.03 -9.17
C LEU A 237 17.38 4.06 -10.02
N THR A 238 17.82 5.18 -9.43
CA THR A 238 18.61 6.20 -10.15
C THR A 238 19.91 5.62 -10.69
N ALA A 239 20.65 4.85 -9.88
CA ALA A 239 21.91 4.24 -10.33
C ALA A 239 21.71 3.17 -11.42
N LEU A 240 20.55 2.50 -11.46
CA LEU A 240 20.20 1.58 -12.54
C LEU A 240 19.85 2.34 -13.82
N ASP A 241 19.12 3.45 -13.72
CA ASP A 241 18.72 4.27 -14.87
C ASP A 241 19.92 4.83 -15.63
N GLU A 242 20.97 5.26 -14.92
CA GLU A 242 22.23 5.76 -15.51
C GLU A 242 22.99 4.71 -16.35
N ARG A 243 22.61 3.44 -16.26
CA ARG A 243 23.27 2.32 -16.94
C ARG A 243 22.46 1.74 -18.10
N VAL A 244 21.24 2.21 -18.33
CA VAL A 244 20.28 1.68 -19.32
C VAL A 244 20.15 2.60 -20.53
#